data_AF-A0AAD1TR38-F1
#
_entry.id   AF-A0AAD1TR38-F1
#
_cell.length_a   1.000
_cell.length_b   1.000
_cell.length_c   1.000
_cell.angle_alpha   90.00
_cell.angle_beta   90.00
_cell.angle_gamma   90.00
#
_symmetry.space_group_name_H-M   'P 1'
#
loop_
_entity.id
_entity.type
_entity.pdbx_description
1 polymer ?
#
loop_
_entity_poly.entity_id
_entity_poly.type
_entity_poly.pdbx_seq_one_letter_code
_entity_poly.pdbx_strand_id
1 'polypeptide(L)'
;MLLGQRYNAAVDWWAFGVILYTMATGEFPFYCGNTSETLVASVLQDTLSYPECLSTVTQDILKKLLLKEPAMRLGRKGLIRSHSFFQSIDWEELEAGRVEPPFTLSTFVQKARLGAGPGRRAERQPSELAPAMGRINIRK
;
A
#
# COMPACT_ATOMS: atom_id res chain seq x y z
N MET A 1 -7.69 6.39 16.82
CA MET A 1 -7.85 7.86 16.72
C MET A 1 -6.48 8.49 16.88
N LEU A 2 -5.96 9.21 15.88
CA LEU A 2 -4.63 9.85 15.98
C LEU A 2 -4.63 11.14 16.83
N LEU A 3 -5.80 11.73 17.09
CA LEU A 3 -5.95 13.04 17.79
C LEU A 3 -7.08 13.06 18.85
N GLY A 4 -7.61 11.90 19.26
CA GLY A 4 -8.71 11.82 20.24
C GLY A 4 -10.05 12.45 19.79
N GLN A 5 -10.17 12.88 18.54
CA GLN A 5 -11.42 13.43 18.00
C GLN A 5 -12.39 12.34 17.53
N ARG A 6 -13.70 12.62 17.58
CA ARG A 6 -14.75 11.73 17.06
C ARG A 6 -14.44 11.35 15.62
N TYR A 7 -14.52 10.05 15.34
CA TYR A 7 -14.35 9.50 14.00
C TYR A 7 -15.28 10.22 13.01
N ASN A 8 -14.72 10.58 11.86
CA ASN A 8 -15.43 11.23 10.78
C ASN A 8 -15.00 10.59 9.46
N ALA A 9 -15.86 10.67 8.43
CA ALA A 9 -15.58 10.13 7.09
C ALA A 9 -14.30 10.71 6.46
N ALA A 10 -13.77 11.83 6.98
CA ALA A 10 -12.49 12.37 6.52
C ALA A 10 -11.30 11.45 6.84
N VAL A 11 -11.38 10.63 7.89
CA VAL A 11 -10.34 9.62 8.19
C VAL A 11 -10.26 8.57 7.08
N ASP A 12 -11.39 8.14 6.53
CA ASP A 12 -11.40 7.17 5.43
C ASP A 12 -10.84 7.77 4.15
N TRP A 13 -11.17 9.03 3.84
CA TRP A 13 -10.59 9.74 2.70
C TRP A 13 -9.07 9.92 2.80
N TRP A 14 -8.55 10.07 4.02
CA TRP A 14 -7.11 10.07 4.25
C TRP A 14 -6.49 8.70 3.97
N ALA A 15 -7.09 7.63 4.50
CA ALA A 15 -6.62 6.27 4.25
C ALA A 15 -6.66 5.93 2.75
N PHE A 16 -7.71 6.36 2.05
CA PHE A 16 -7.81 6.24 0.59
C PHE A 16 -6.65 6.97 -0.12
N GLY A 17 -6.32 8.20 0.29
CA GLY A 17 -5.19 8.95 -0.26
C GLY A 17 -3.84 8.25 -0.06
N VAL A 18 -3.63 7.62 1.11
CA VAL A 18 -2.41 6.86 1.40
C VAL A 18 -2.31 5.64 0.47
N ILE A 19 -3.40 4.88 0.32
CA ILE A 19 -3.44 3.72 -0.58
C ILE A 19 -3.21 4.16 -2.03
N LEU A 20 -3.83 5.24 -2.47
CA LEU A 20 -3.66 5.78 -3.81
C LEU A 20 -2.22 6.20 -4.08
N TYR A 21 -1.56 6.84 -3.11
CA TYR A 21 -0.15 7.18 -3.20
C TYR A 21 0.70 5.92 -3.40
N THR A 22 0.51 4.91 -2.54
CA THR A 22 1.29 3.67 -2.60
C THR A 22 1.05 2.87 -3.87
N MET A 23 -0.18 2.86 -4.41
CA MET A 23 -0.43 2.24 -5.72
C MET A 23 0.25 2.99 -6.87
N ALA A 24 0.41 4.32 -6.76
CA ALA A 24 1.00 5.14 -7.80
C ALA A 24 2.54 5.16 -7.76
N THR A 25 3.15 5.09 -6.57
CA THR A 25 4.61 5.20 -6.38
C THR A 25 5.27 3.87 -6.03
N GLY A 26 4.52 2.90 -5.51
CA GLY A 26 5.06 1.66 -4.93
C GLY A 26 5.63 1.83 -3.51
N GLU A 27 5.60 3.04 -2.96
CA GLU A 27 6.19 3.36 -1.65
C GLU A 27 5.14 3.91 -0.68
N PHE A 28 5.41 3.81 0.63
CA PHE A 28 4.55 4.44 1.63
C PHE A 28 4.88 5.93 1.75
N PRO A 29 3.85 6.80 1.87
CA PRO A 29 4.06 8.25 1.94
C PRO A 29 4.67 8.74 3.26
N PHE A 30 4.59 7.93 4.32
CA PHE A 30 5.07 8.27 5.66
C PHE A 30 6.06 7.22 6.15
N TYR A 31 6.99 7.64 7.00
CA TYR A 31 7.95 6.74 7.60
C TYR A 31 7.27 5.89 8.68
N CYS A 32 7.20 4.57 8.43
CA CYS A 32 6.79 3.60 9.42
C CYS A 32 7.97 3.27 10.34
N GLY A 33 8.22 4.14 11.32
CA GLY A 33 9.21 3.88 12.36
C GLY A 33 8.79 2.74 13.30
N ASN A 34 9.63 2.44 14.29
CA ASN A 34 9.45 1.29 15.18
C ASN A 34 8.30 1.45 16.19
N THR A 35 7.76 2.66 16.38
CA THR A 35 6.68 2.92 17.34
C THR A 35 5.54 3.70 16.72
N SER A 36 4.34 3.53 17.30
CA SER A 36 3.15 4.27 16.89
C SER A 36 3.34 5.80 17.01
N GLU A 37 4.09 6.30 18.01
CA GLU A 37 4.35 7.74 18.13
C GLU A 37 5.20 8.28 16.98
N THR A 38 6.21 7.52 16.53
CA THR A 38 7.05 7.95 15.39
C THR A 38 6.24 8.05 14.09
N LEU A 39 5.33 7.11 13.87
CA LEU A 39 4.40 7.15 12.74
C LEU A 39 3.43 8.34 12.86
N VAL A 40 2.86 8.60 14.05
CA VAL A 40 1.98 9.76 14.28
C VAL A 40 2.73 11.06 14.02
N ALA A 41 3.97 11.18 14.50
CA ALA A 41 4.81 12.35 14.29
C ALA A 41 5.07 12.57 12.80
N SER A 42 5.45 11.52 12.05
CA SER A 42 5.62 11.58 10.59
C SER A 42 4.33 12.01 9.88
N VAL A 43 3.19 11.43 10.27
CA VAL A 43 1.88 11.80 9.71
C VAL A 43 1.51 13.26 9.99
N LEU A 44 1.93 13.85 11.12
CA LEU A 44 1.61 15.24 11.46
C LEU A 44 2.62 16.24 10.87
N GLN A 45 3.90 15.90 10.85
CA GLN A 45 4.99 16.84 10.57
C GLN A 45 5.59 16.70 9.17
N ASP A 46 5.61 15.49 8.60
CA ASP A 46 6.30 15.28 7.33
C ASP A 46 5.50 15.89 6.17
N THR A 47 6.25 16.57 5.30
CA THR A 47 5.77 17.03 4.01
C THR A 47 5.88 15.88 3.03
N LEU A 48 4.78 15.60 2.35
CA LEU A 48 4.73 14.53 1.35
C LEU A 48 5.58 14.90 0.13
N SER A 49 6.50 14.02 -0.23
CA SER A 49 7.22 14.10 -1.50
C SER A 49 6.36 13.50 -2.60
N TYR A 50 6.28 14.18 -3.74
CA TYR A 50 5.55 13.69 -4.91
C TYR A 50 6.55 13.50 -6.05
N PRO A 51 6.84 12.26 -6.46
CA PRO A 51 7.74 11.99 -7.58
C PRO A 51 7.26 12.66 -8.88
N GLU A 52 8.20 13.15 -9.69
CA GLU A 52 7.90 13.80 -10.97
C GLU A 52 7.26 12.86 -12.01
N CYS A 53 7.40 11.53 -11.82
CA CYS A 53 6.75 10.54 -12.67
C CYS A 53 5.21 10.51 -12.51
N LEU A 54 4.67 11.13 -11.45
CA LEU A 54 3.24 11.23 -11.25
C LEU A 54 2.63 12.31 -12.16
N SER A 55 1.53 11.96 -12.84
CA SER A 55 0.77 12.93 -13.62
C SER A 55 0.31 14.11 -12.75
N THR A 56 0.19 15.30 -13.35
CA THR A 56 -0.28 16.51 -12.64
C THR A 56 -1.65 16.30 -11.99
N VAL A 57 -2.52 15.53 -12.64
CA VAL A 57 -3.86 15.17 -12.14
C VAL A 57 -3.77 14.24 -10.93
N THR A 58 -2.85 13.28 -10.95
CA THR A 58 -2.59 12.36 -9.81
C THR A 58 -2.01 13.13 -8.62
N GLN A 59 -1.07 14.04 -8.85
CA GLN A 59 -0.53 14.87 -7.78
C GLN A 59 -1.60 15.78 -7.16
N ASP A 60 -2.49 16.34 -7.98
CA ASP A 60 -3.57 17.22 -7.51
C ASP A 60 -4.57 16.48 -6.62
N ILE A 61 -5.02 15.28 -7.00
CA ILE A 61 -5.93 14.50 -6.15
C ILE A 61 -5.26 14.10 -4.82
N LEU A 62 -3.98 13.69 -4.86
CA LEU A 62 -3.25 13.30 -3.66
C LEU A 62 -3.07 14.48 -2.71
N LYS A 63 -2.74 15.67 -3.23
CA LYS A 63 -2.64 16.91 -2.44
C LYS A 63 -3.95 17.23 -1.75
N LYS A 64 -5.10 17.05 -2.42
CA LYS A 64 -6.44 17.32 -1.87
C LYS A 64 -6.94 16.27 -0.87
N LEU A 65 -6.54 15.01 -1.02
CA LEU A 65 -6.88 13.91 -0.09
C LEU A 65 -6.00 13.90 1.14
N LEU A 66 -4.70 14.18 0.98
CA LEU A 66 -3.71 14.17 2.05
C LEU A 66 -3.50 15.56 2.68
N LEU A 67 -4.52 16.42 2.60
CA LEU A 67 -4.59 17.66 3.37
C LEU A 67 -4.61 17.33 4.87
N LYS A 68 -3.71 17.96 5.64
CA LYS A 68 -3.65 17.80 7.10
C LYS A 68 -4.95 18.28 7.76
N GLU A 69 -5.54 19.37 7.26
CA GLU A 69 -6.82 19.93 7.71
C GLU A 69 -8.02 19.06 7.26
N PRO A 70 -8.69 18.32 8.16
CA PRO A 70 -9.78 17.41 7.78
C PRO A 70 -11.02 18.13 7.26
N ALA A 71 -11.24 19.40 7.62
CA ALA A 71 -12.40 20.17 7.15
C ALA A 71 -12.33 20.57 5.68
N MET A 72 -11.11 20.72 5.15
CA MET A 72 -10.86 21.12 3.76
C MET A 72 -10.58 19.94 2.83
N ARG A 73 -10.54 18.72 3.37
CA ARG A 73 -10.21 17.49 2.63
C ARG A 73 -11.27 17.14 1.59
N LEU A 74 -10.81 16.71 0.42
CA LEU A 74 -11.68 16.17 -0.64
C LEU A 74 -12.46 14.97 -0.11
N GLY A 75 -13.75 14.89 -0.46
CA GLY A 75 -14.68 13.89 0.07
C GLY A 75 -15.46 14.34 1.31
N ARG A 76 -14.96 15.36 2.03
CA ARG A 76 -15.77 16.16 2.96
C ARG A 76 -16.21 17.47 2.32
N LYS A 77 -15.31 18.11 1.58
CA LYS A 77 -15.57 19.30 0.76
C LYS A 77 -15.46 18.91 -0.71
N GLY A 78 -16.61 18.70 -1.35
CA GLY A 78 -16.71 18.28 -2.75
C GLY A 78 -16.73 16.76 -2.95
N LEU A 79 -17.22 16.35 -4.13
CA LEU A 79 -17.38 14.96 -4.51
C LEU A 79 -16.10 14.42 -5.12
N ILE A 80 -15.59 13.31 -4.58
CA ILE A 80 -14.40 12.67 -5.13
C ILE A 80 -14.60 12.20 -6.58
N ARG A 81 -15.83 11.75 -6.89
CA ARG A 81 -16.21 11.22 -8.21
C ARG A 81 -16.07 12.24 -9.34
N SER A 82 -16.14 13.53 -9.01
CA SER A 82 -16.04 14.63 -9.96
C SER A 82 -14.60 15.09 -10.22
N HIS A 83 -13.60 14.50 -9.54
CA HIS A 83 -12.21 14.86 -9.76
C HIS A 83 -11.74 14.41 -11.15
N SER A 84 -10.93 15.23 -11.83
CA SER A 84 -10.38 14.90 -13.16
C SER A 84 -9.59 13.58 -13.20
N PHE A 85 -9.13 13.10 -12.05
CA PHE A 85 -8.48 11.80 -11.91
C PHE A 85 -9.40 10.64 -12.29
N PHE A 86 -10.71 10.78 -12.05
CA PHE A 86 -11.72 9.76 -12.37
C PHE A 86 -12.54 10.12 -13.62
N GLN A 87 -12.09 11.06 -14.44
CA GLN A 87 -12.84 11.51 -15.61
C GLN A 87 -13.09 10.39 -16.63
N SER A 88 -12.20 9.39 -16.69
CA SER A 88 -12.34 8.23 -17.57
C SER A 88 -13.26 7.14 -17.02
N ILE A 89 -13.75 7.28 -15.78
CA ILE A 89 -14.59 6.28 -15.13
C ILE A 89 -16.05 6.66 -15.33
N ASP A 90 -16.79 5.77 -15.99
CA ASP A 90 -18.24 5.76 -15.91
C ASP A 90 -18.67 5.07 -14.61
N TRP A 91 -19.21 5.85 -13.68
CA TRP A 91 -19.60 5.36 -12.37
C TRP A 91 -20.83 4.46 -12.41
N GLU A 92 -21.74 4.65 -13.36
CA GLU A 92 -22.94 3.82 -13.49
C GLU A 92 -22.56 2.43 -14.02
N GLU A 93 -21.70 2.38 -15.05
CA GLU A 93 -21.18 1.13 -15.58
C GLU A 93 -20.29 0.40 -14.58
N LEU A 94 -19.49 1.13 -13.80
CA LEU A 94 -18.64 0.56 -12.75
C LEU A 94 -19.48 -0.06 -11.63
N GLU A 95 -20.51 0.64 -11.15
CA GLU A 95 -21.42 0.13 -10.12
C GLU A 95 -22.25 -1.06 -10.63
N ALA A 96 -22.59 -1.07 -11.92
CA ALA A 96 -23.26 -2.20 -12.57
C ALA A 96 -22.33 -3.40 -12.85
N GLY A 97 -21.02 -3.28 -12.57
CA GLY A 97 -20.03 -4.33 -12.81
C GLY A 97 -19.76 -4.61 -14.29
N ARG A 98 -20.05 -3.65 -15.17
CA ARG A 98 -19.89 -3.76 -16.63
C ARG A 98 -18.54 -3.27 -17.14
N VAL A 99 -17.77 -2.60 -16.28
CA VAL A 99 -16.37 -2.22 -16.57
C VAL A 99 -15.47 -3.43 -16.36
N GLU A 100 -14.77 -3.86 -17.41
CA GLU A 100 -13.81 -4.95 -17.28
C GLU A 100 -12.63 -4.53 -16.38
N PRO A 101 -12.24 -5.37 -15.40
CA PRO A 101 -11.11 -5.05 -14.55
C PRO A 101 -9.81 -5.11 -15.37
N PRO A 102 -8.90 -4.13 -15.21
CA PRO A 102 -7.64 -4.10 -15.96
C PRO A 102 -6.70 -5.27 -15.64
N PHE A 103 -6.98 -5.98 -14.54
CA PHE A 103 -6.22 -7.13 -14.09
C PHE A 103 -7.15 -8.23 -13.60
N THR A 104 -6.96 -9.45 -14.13
CA THR A 104 -7.64 -10.66 -13.66
C THR A 104 -6.61 -11.64 -13.08
N LEU A 105 -6.92 -12.20 -11.90
CA LEU A 105 -6.04 -13.15 -11.21
C LEU A 105 -5.78 -14.41 -12.04
N SER A 106 -6.72 -14.82 -12.90
CA SER A 106 -6.53 -15.94 -13.83
C SER A 106 -5.35 -15.70 -14.77
N THR A 107 -5.26 -14.50 -15.36
CA THR A 107 -4.15 -14.10 -16.23
C THR A 107 -2.82 -14.09 -15.47
N PHE A 108 -2.82 -13.66 -14.21
CA PHE A 108 -1.63 -13.67 -13.36
C PHE A 108 -1.15 -15.08 -13.01
N VAL A 109 -2.06 -15.97 -12.58
CA VAL A 109 -1.74 -17.37 -12.27
C VAL A 109 -1.22 -18.09 -13.52
N GLN A 110 -1.82 -17.83 -14.68
CA GLN A 110 -1.37 -18.39 -15.96
C GLN A 110 0.06 -17.94 -16.28
N LYS A 111 0.36 -16.64 -16.14
CA LYS A 111 1.68 -16.07 -16.45
C LYS A 111 2.75 -16.49 -15.42
N ALA A 112 2.40 -16.60 -14.14
CA ALA A 112 3.28 -17.12 -13.09
C ALA A 112 3.64 -18.61 -13.33
N ARG A 113 2.67 -19.41 -13.79
CA ARG A 113 2.91 -20.82 -14.18
C ARG A 113 3.76 -20.95 -15.44
N LEU A 114 3.58 -20.06 -16.41
CA LEU A 114 4.35 -20.04 -17.66
C LEU A 114 5.78 -19.47 -17.48
N GLY A 115 5.99 -18.59 -16.49
CA GLY A 115 7.32 -18.06 -16.12
C GLY A 115 8.14 -19.00 -15.23
N ALA A 116 7.51 -19.99 -14.60
CA ALA A 116 8.18 -21.08 -13.90
C ALA A 116 8.62 -22.15 -14.90
N GLY A 117 9.67 -21.87 -15.68
CA GLY A 117 10.42 -22.92 -16.38
C GLY A 117 10.92 -23.98 -15.39
N PRO A 118 11.21 -25.22 -15.84
CA PRO A 118 11.59 -26.33 -14.96
C PRO A 118 12.99 -26.06 -14.35
N GLY A 119 13.02 -25.27 -13.29
CA GLY A 119 14.20 -24.96 -12.49
C GLY A 119 14.51 -26.11 -11.56
N ARG A 120 15.48 -26.92 -11.97
CA ARG A 120 16.30 -27.88 -11.20
C ARG A 120 15.93 -27.98 -9.70
N ARG A 121 15.27 -29.09 -9.37
CA ARG A 121 15.18 -29.63 -8.00
C ARG A 121 16.61 -29.70 -7.45
N ALA A 122 16.94 -28.84 -6.50
CA ALA A 122 18.18 -28.94 -5.76
C ALA A 122 18.14 -30.23 -4.93
N GLU A 123 18.72 -31.30 -5.47
CA GLU A 123 19.13 -32.46 -4.69
C GLU A 123 20.13 -31.97 -3.64
N ARG A 124 19.68 -31.90 -2.39
CA ARG A 124 20.55 -31.69 -1.24
C ARG A 124 21.41 -32.95 -1.09
N GLN A 125 22.69 -32.86 -1.45
CA GLN A 125 23.69 -33.84 -1.01
C GLN A 125 23.85 -33.73 0.51
N PRO A 126 23.78 -34.83 1.28
CA PRO A 126 24.09 -34.82 2.69
C PRO A 126 25.57 -35.18 2.88
N SER A 127 26.44 -34.17 3.06
CA SER A 127 27.79 -34.40 3.56
C SER A 127 28.27 -33.24 4.44
N GLU A 128 28.93 -33.61 5.53
CA GLU A 128 29.68 -32.79 6.50
C GLU A 128 28.89 -32.12 7.63
N LEU A 129 28.51 -32.93 8.61
CA LEU A 129 28.54 -32.52 10.02
C LEU A 129 29.79 -33.15 10.67
N ALA A 130 30.82 -32.33 10.87
CA ALA A 130 31.97 -32.64 11.72
C ALA A 130 31.69 -32.24 13.20
N PRO A 131 32.58 -32.54 14.16
CA PRO A 131 32.46 -33.64 15.10
C PRO A 131 31.98 -33.23 16.50
N ALA A 132 31.58 -34.25 17.26
CA ALA A 132 31.11 -34.17 18.64
C ALA A 132 32.16 -33.62 19.63
N MET A 133 31.74 -32.69 20.48
CA MET A 133 32.43 -32.34 21.73
C MET A 133 31.40 -31.79 22.72
N GLY A 134 31.46 -32.28 23.97
CA GLY A 134 30.71 -31.72 25.10
C GLY A 134 29.80 -32.69 25.83
N ARG A 135 30.35 -33.74 26.44
CA ARG A 135 29.67 -34.50 27.51
C ARG A 135 29.48 -33.58 28.72
N ILE A 136 28.23 -33.37 29.16
CA ILE A 136 27.93 -32.93 30.53
C ILE A 136 27.13 -34.03 31.20
N ASN A 137 27.74 -34.61 32.23
CA ASN A 137 27.26 -35.74 33.01
C ASN A 137 26.55 -35.19 34.25
N ILE A 138 25.24 -35.39 34.39
CA ILE A 138 24.51 -35.09 35.62
C ILE A 138 24.19 -36.43 36.27
N ARG A 139 24.91 -36.76 37.35
CA ARG A 139 24.54 -37.85 38.25
C ARG A 139 23.50 -37.33 39.24
N LYS A 140 22.46 -38.15 39.38
CA LYS A 140 21.37 -38.23 40.37
C LYS A 140 21.36 -37.25 41.53
#